data_AF-A0A8I2AGA6-F1
#
_entry.id   AF-A0A8I2AGA6-F1
#
_cell.length_a   1.000
_cell.length_b   1.000
_cell.length_c   1.000
_cell.angle_alpha   90.00
_cell.angle_beta   90.00
_cell.angle_gamma   90.00
#
_symmetry.space_group_name_H-M   'P 1'
#
loop_
_entity.id
_entity.type
_entity.pdbx_description
1 polymer ?
#
loop_
_entity_poly.entity_id
_entity_poly.type
_entity_poly.pdbx_seq_one_letter_code
_entity_poly.pdbx_strand_id
1 'polypeptide(L)'
;MNASAFSKIILFLSLFFTILLAKAQVEISVGHNANELVQMLLGQGVTISNITGSGLQSATNPNIWQAGKFHGGLPDIGIDSGIILTSGNALLAQGPNNNGNSGYGAGNPGDLMLTNLAGVNTNDACILEFDFTPFYDTIVFRYVFGSEEYHQYVTSYNDIFAFFISGPNPFGGTYDNVNIALIPGTNLAVSMYNINFGNQNGDCPKGTSCVNCEYLIDNCESGKGIEYDAYTMVFTAMAIVVPCQTYHLKLAIADAMDSAWDTGVFLEAGSFSSPGVTITPEYSTASGQAVAVEGCSYVDLVVTLPFVQPDTVWLVFDSIRGSATNGVDCNFISDSIFIAPGELSNFIRIVPIYDGEIEPLENFIFYYSSTSCSGTQVASVRVDIADWNPVNIGSDTTICEGQSITFDAGEGYRSYLWQDGSSDRYFTTNQSGTISVTVYDVYQCSSSDTLQLNVAPLPQPLMIKHN
;
A
#
# COMPACT_ATOMS: atom_id res chain seq x y z
N MET A 1 20.55 -71.64 -0.46
CA MET A 1 19.28 -71.83 -1.20
C MET A 1 18.17 -71.12 -0.44
N ASN A 2 17.55 -70.15 -1.11
CA ASN A 2 16.15 -69.68 -1.01
C ASN A 2 15.52 -69.32 0.34
N ALA A 3 15.21 -68.02 0.49
CA ALA A 3 13.87 -67.44 0.71
C ALA A 3 14.02 -65.93 1.00
N SER A 4 14.26 -65.12 -0.03
CA SER A 4 13.29 -64.22 -0.69
C SER A 4 12.68 -63.14 0.20
N ALA A 5 13.18 -61.93 -0.01
CA ALA A 5 12.61 -60.64 0.34
C ALA A 5 11.13 -60.52 -0.11
N PHE A 6 10.20 -60.71 0.81
CA PHE A 6 8.77 -60.49 0.56
C PHE A 6 8.03 -60.18 1.88
N SER A 7 8.40 -59.10 2.57
CA SER A 7 7.51 -58.53 3.62
C SER A 7 7.86 -57.12 4.11
N LYS A 8 8.64 -56.32 3.37
CA LYS A 8 8.94 -54.92 3.77
C LYS A 8 8.85 -53.91 2.61
N ILE A 9 8.10 -54.25 1.54
CA ILE A 9 7.88 -53.38 0.37
C ILE A 9 6.38 -53.30 0.06
N ILE A 10 5.52 -53.22 1.09
CA ILE A 10 4.11 -52.85 0.93
C ILE A 10 3.69 -52.00 2.14
N LEU A 11 4.44 -50.94 2.42
CA LEU A 11 3.95 -49.81 3.23
C LEU A 11 4.83 -48.57 2.98
N PHE A 12 5.32 -48.40 1.76
CA PHE A 12 6.10 -47.23 1.31
C PHE A 12 5.69 -46.79 -0.10
N LEU A 13 4.47 -47.15 -0.51
CA LEU A 13 3.91 -46.89 -1.83
C LEU A 13 2.42 -46.52 -1.76
N SER A 14 2.04 -45.69 -0.77
CA SER A 14 0.71 -45.06 -0.73
C SER A 14 0.70 -43.65 -0.13
N LEU A 15 1.87 -43.02 0.06
CA LEU A 15 1.96 -41.58 0.31
C LEU A 15 2.82 -40.94 -0.77
N PHE A 16 2.43 -41.15 -2.03
CA PHE A 16 2.58 -40.07 -2.99
C PHE A 16 1.55 -39.04 -2.55
N PHE A 17 1.94 -38.18 -1.62
CA PHE A 17 1.23 -36.94 -1.35
C PHE A 17 1.39 -36.16 -2.65
N THR A 18 0.45 -36.35 -3.58
CA THR A 18 0.21 -35.38 -4.63
C THR A 18 -0.12 -34.11 -3.88
N ILE A 19 0.89 -33.26 -3.69
CA ILE A 19 0.67 -31.84 -3.42
C ILE A 19 -0.04 -31.37 -4.69
N LEU A 20 -1.37 -31.48 -4.70
CA LEU A 20 -2.20 -30.65 -5.53
C LEU A 20 -1.87 -29.24 -5.06
N LEU A 21 -0.98 -28.57 -5.79
CA LEU A 21 -0.92 -27.12 -5.80
C LEU A 21 -2.28 -26.68 -6.34
N ALA A 22 -3.30 -26.64 -5.48
CA ALA A 22 -4.51 -25.88 -5.73
C ALA A 22 -4.03 -24.42 -5.82
N LYS A 23 -3.95 -23.91 -7.05
CA LYS A 23 -3.77 -22.49 -7.25
C LYS A 23 -5.09 -21.84 -6.86
N ALA A 24 -5.04 -20.78 -6.06
CA ALA A 24 -6.23 -20.01 -5.73
C ALA A 24 -6.76 -19.40 -7.04
N GLN A 25 -7.97 -19.78 -7.43
CA GLN A 25 -8.71 -19.19 -8.54
C GLN A 25 -9.66 -18.14 -7.96
N VAL A 26 -10.07 -17.17 -8.78
CA VAL A 26 -11.03 -16.15 -8.34
C VAL A 26 -12.35 -16.82 -7.95
N GLU A 27 -12.78 -16.58 -6.71
CA GLU A 27 -14.06 -17.07 -6.22
C GLU A 27 -15.10 -15.95 -6.30
N ILE A 28 -16.18 -16.18 -7.04
CA ILE A 28 -17.27 -15.23 -7.25
C ILE A 28 -18.52 -15.73 -6.52
N SER A 29 -19.14 -14.82 -5.77
CA SER A 29 -20.44 -15.02 -5.13
C SER A 29 -21.45 -14.03 -5.69
N VAL A 30 -22.64 -14.51 -6.02
CA VAL A 30 -23.73 -13.72 -6.59
C VAL A 30 -24.93 -13.65 -5.64
N GLY A 31 -25.99 -12.93 -6.00
CA GLY A 31 -27.17 -12.79 -5.15
C GLY A 31 -27.14 -11.60 -4.19
N HIS A 32 -26.19 -10.69 -4.38
CA HIS A 32 -26.02 -9.49 -3.54
C HIS A 32 -26.87 -8.33 -4.06
N ASN A 33 -27.44 -7.54 -3.17
CA ASN A 33 -28.14 -6.32 -3.55
C ASN A 33 -27.18 -5.14 -3.77
N ALA A 34 -27.68 -4.06 -4.37
CA ALA A 34 -26.88 -2.87 -4.68
C ALA A 34 -26.16 -2.27 -3.46
N ASN A 35 -26.81 -2.23 -2.29
CA ASN A 35 -26.19 -1.72 -1.07
C ASN A 35 -25.02 -2.62 -0.64
N GLU A 36 -25.17 -3.95 -0.66
CA GLU A 36 -24.10 -4.88 -0.31
C GLU A 36 -22.89 -4.79 -1.24
N LEU A 37 -23.11 -4.51 -2.53
CA LEU A 37 -22.06 -4.33 -3.52
C LEU A 37 -21.34 -2.99 -3.34
N VAL A 38 -22.08 -1.87 -3.27
CA VAL A 38 -21.48 -0.55 -3.14
C VAL A 38 -20.75 -0.38 -1.81
N GLN A 39 -21.27 -0.94 -0.72
CA GLN A 39 -20.58 -0.90 0.59
C GLN A 39 -19.21 -1.59 0.55
N MET A 40 -19.03 -2.60 -0.31
CA MET A 40 -17.72 -3.27 -0.46
C MET A 40 -16.68 -2.37 -1.14
N LEU A 41 -17.12 -1.39 -1.93
CA LEU A 41 -16.24 -0.47 -2.65
C LEU A 41 -15.70 0.66 -1.77
N LEU A 42 -16.35 0.95 -0.64
CA LEU A 42 -16.10 2.16 0.15
C LEU A 42 -14.72 2.16 0.83
N GLY A 43 -13.90 3.11 0.42
CA GLY A 43 -12.65 3.46 1.07
C GLY A 43 -12.75 4.71 1.95
N GLN A 44 -11.60 5.28 2.27
CA GLN A 44 -11.50 6.43 3.16
C GLN A 44 -12.01 7.73 2.51
N GLY A 45 -12.45 8.66 3.36
CA GLY A 45 -12.73 10.04 2.96
C GLY A 45 -13.96 10.23 2.08
N VAL A 46 -14.85 9.25 1.95
CA VAL A 46 -16.09 9.40 1.18
C VAL A 46 -17.28 8.88 1.97
N THR A 47 -18.42 9.54 1.83
CA THR A 47 -19.72 9.03 2.29
C THR A 47 -20.65 8.85 1.11
N ILE A 48 -21.53 7.87 1.16
CA ILE A 48 -22.49 7.58 0.09
C ILE A 48 -23.94 7.63 0.57
N SER A 49 -24.86 7.84 -0.37
CA SER A 49 -26.30 7.72 -0.17
C SER A 49 -27.00 7.36 -1.49
N ASN A 50 -28.33 7.20 -1.46
CA ASN A 50 -29.15 6.99 -2.66
C ASN A 50 -28.68 5.84 -3.58
N ILE A 51 -28.29 4.72 -2.99
CA ILE A 51 -27.78 3.56 -3.72
C ILE A 51 -28.91 2.85 -4.47
N THR A 52 -28.72 2.64 -5.76
CA THR A 52 -29.60 1.87 -6.64
C THR A 52 -28.81 0.92 -7.52
N GLY A 53 -29.46 -0.13 -8.00
CA GLY A 53 -28.90 -1.05 -8.98
C GLY A 53 -29.96 -1.47 -9.99
N SER A 54 -29.54 -1.63 -11.23
CA SER A 54 -30.37 -2.08 -12.34
C SER A 54 -29.62 -3.15 -13.13
N GLY A 55 -30.33 -4.18 -13.58
CA GLY A 55 -29.73 -5.28 -14.34
C GLY A 55 -28.76 -6.18 -13.55
N LEU A 56 -28.68 -6.08 -12.21
CA LEU A 56 -27.80 -6.93 -11.39
C LEU A 56 -28.13 -8.43 -11.52
N GLN A 57 -29.37 -8.75 -11.83
CA GLN A 57 -29.89 -10.08 -12.15
C GLN A 57 -30.63 -10.00 -13.49
N SER A 58 -30.56 -11.06 -14.28
CA SER A 58 -31.28 -11.15 -15.55
C SER A 58 -32.80 -11.06 -15.32
N ALA A 59 -33.48 -10.22 -16.12
CA ALA A 59 -34.93 -10.11 -16.13
C ALA A 59 -35.63 -11.35 -16.72
N THR A 60 -34.91 -12.18 -17.48
CA THR A 60 -35.46 -13.33 -18.20
C THR A 60 -35.07 -14.68 -17.59
N ASN A 61 -34.00 -14.73 -16.79
CA ASN A 61 -33.52 -15.95 -16.13
C ASN A 61 -33.00 -15.65 -14.70
N PRO A 62 -33.72 -16.06 -13.63
CA PRO A 62 -33.34 -15.75 -12.25
C PRO A 62 -32.05 -16.45 -11.78
N ASN A 63 -31.50 -17.40 -12.55
CA ASN A 63 -30.23 -18.04 -12.21
C ASN A 63 -29.00 -17.27 -12.74
N ILE A 64 -29.22 -16.21 -13.52
CA ILE A 64 -28.15 -15.42 -14.15
C ILE A 64 -28.02 -14.10 -13.41
N TRP A 65 -26.82 -13.86 -12.90
CA TRP A 65 -26.47 -12.66 -12.16
C TRP A 65 -25.36 -11.93 -12.90
N GLN A 66 -25.57 -10.67 -13.19
CA GLN A 66 -24.60 -9.81 -13.85
C GLN A 66 -23.64 -9.13 -12.87
N ALA A 67 -23.94 -9.23 -11.56
CA ALA A 67 -23.12 -8.66 -10.51
C ALA A 67 -22.82 -9.66 -9.39
N GLY A 68 -21.64 -9.53 -8.80
CA GLY A 68 -21.20 -10.38 -7.68
C GLY A 68 -20.06 -9.77 -6.89
N LYS A 69 -19.68 -10.43 -5.80
CA LYS A 69 -18.45 -10.16 -5.03
C LYS A 69 -17.41 -11.20 -5.36
N PHE A 70 -16.14 -10.79 -5.45
CA PHE A 70 -15.04 -11.70 -5.70
C PHE A 70 -13.93 -11.58 -4.64
N HIS A 71 -13.15 -12.66 -4.49
CA HIS A 71 -11.90 -12.67 -3.73
C HIS A 71 -10.89 -13.68 -4.33
N GLY A 72 -9.62 -13.60 -3.93
CA GLY A 72 -8.55 -14.47 -4.43
C GLY A 72 -8.04 -14.08 -5.81
N GLY A 73 -8.18 -12.82 -6.22
CA GLY A 73 -7.73 -12.35 -7.54
C GLY A 73 -6.24 -12.08 -7.66
N LEU A 74 -5.46 -12.15 -6.57
CA LEU A 74 -3.99 -12.10 -6.63
C LEU A 74 -3.38 -13.50 -6.84
N PRO A 75 -2.30 -13.61 -7.63
CA PRO A 75 -1.58 -12.52 -8.31
C PRO A 75 -2.15 -12.15 -9.70
N ASP A 76 -3.18 -12.83 -10.20
CA ASP A 76 -3.53 -12.83 -11.62
C ASP A 76 -4.19 -11.52 -12.12
N ILE A 77 -5.28 -11.06 -11.48
CA ILE A 77 -5.97 -9.81 -11.84
C ILE A 77 -5.19 -8.58 -11.33
N GLY A 78 -4.38 -8.74 -10.29
CA GLY A 78 -3.75 -7.60 -9.59
C GLY A 78 -4.68 -6.92 -8.56
N ILE A 79 -5.90 -7.44 -8.37
CA ILE A 79 -6.85 -7.02 -7.33
C ILE A 79 -7.23 -8.27 -6.53
N ASP A 80 -7.07 -8.23 -5.20
CA ASP A 80 -7.34 -9.40 -4.35
C ASP A 80 -8.84 -9.68 -4.18
N SER A 81 -9.63 -8.65 -3.91
CA SER A 81 -11.07 -8.76 -3.69
C SER A 81 -11.82 -7.51 -4.11
N GLY A 82 -13.12 -7.64 -4.34
CA GLY A 82 -13.94 -6.57 -4.89
C GLY A 82 -15.32 -7.00 -5.32
N ILE A 83 -15.92 -6.22 -6.21
CA ILE A 83 -17.12 -6.62 -6.93
C ILE A 83 -16.84 -6.80 -8.42
N ILE A 84 -17.61 -7.64 -9.07
CA ILE A 84 -17.63 -7.76 -10.53
C ILE A 84 -18.98 -7.26 -11.05
N LEU A 85 -18.95 -6.47 -12.11
CA LEU A 85 -20.10 -6.21 -12.98
C LEU A 85 -19.77 -6.78 -14.36
N THR A 86 -20.73 -7.42 -15.02
CA THR A 86 -20.55 -7.99 -16.35
C THR A 86 -21.78 -7.78 -17.21
N SER A 87 -21.61 -7.77 -18.52
CA SER A 87 -22.73 -7.80 -19.47
C SER A 87 -23.41 -9.18 -19.57
N GLY A 88 -22.79 -10.25 -19.09
CA GLY A 88 -23.43 -11.57 -19.01
C GLY A 88 -23.45 -12.18 -17.62
N ASN A 89 -22.98 -13.42 -17.46
CA ASN A 89 -23.09 -14.11 -16.17
C ASN A 89 -21.80 -14.00 -15.35
N ALA A 90 -21.86 -13.32 -14.20
CA ALA A 90 -20.72 -13.09 -13.32
C ALA A 90 -20.02 -14.37 -12.87
N LEU A 91 -20.74 -15.50 -12.75
CA LEU A 91 -20.15 -16.79 -12.40
C LEU A 91 -19.28 -17.37 -13.53
N LEU A 92 -19.46 -16.95 -14.77
CA LEU A 92 -18.64 -17.40 -15.90
C LEU A 92 -17.28 -16.71 -15.95
N ALA A 93 -17.09 -15.60 -15.24
CA ALA A 93 -15.78 -14.93 -15.15
C ALA A 93 -14.76 -15.68 -14.26
N GLN A 94 -15.20 -16.72 -13.53
CA GLN A 94 -14.32 -17.54 -12.71
C GLN A 94 -13.39 -18.36 -13.59
N GLY A 95 -12.08 -18.22 -13.39
CA GLY A 95 -11.10 -19.01 -14.13
C GLY A 95 -11.05 -20.49 -13.72
N PRO A 96 -10.15 -21.28 -14.33
CA PRO A 96 -9.16 -20.85 -15.32
C PRO A 96 -9.75 -20.68 -16.73
N ASN A 97 -9.25 -19.74 -17.54
CA ASN A 97 -9.65 -19.61 -18.95
C ASN A 97 -9.41 -20.92 -19.72
N ASN A 98 -10.49 -21.68 -19.89
CA ASN A 98 -10.48 -22.98 -20.54
C ASN A 98 -11.61 -23.15 -21.56
N ASN A 99 -12.49 -22.16 -21.65
CA ASN A 99 -13.64 -22.12 -22.52
C ASN A 99 -13.66 -20.79 -23.27
N GLY A 100 -12.97 -20.69 -24.40
CA GLY A 100 -12.89 -19.47 -25.21
C GLY A 100 -14.20 -19.01 -25.89
N ASN A 101 -15.36 -19.47 -25.39
CA ASN A 101 -16.72 -19.13 -25.81
C ASN A 101 -17.67 -18.93 -24.60
N SER A 102 -17.14 -18.59 -23.42
CA SER A 102 -17.92 -18.26 -22.21
C SER A 102 -18.68 -16.95 -22.38
N GLY A 103 -19.88 -17.02 -22.94
CA GLY A 103 -20.79 -15.87 -23.01
C GLY A 103 -22.24 -16.27 -22.71
N TYR A 104 -22.99 -15.36 -22.11
CA TYR A 104 -24.42 -15.50 -21.87
C TYR A 104 -25.12 -14.16 -21.92
N GLY A 105 -25.92 -13.93 -22.97
CA GLY A 105 -26.81 -12.77 -23.03
C GLY A 105 -27.83 -12.76 -21.89
N ALA A 106 -27.69 -11.79 -20.99
CA ALA A 106 -28.52 -11.69 -19.79
C ALA A 106 -29.99 -11.35 -20.13
N GLY A 107 -30.28 -10.82 -21.31
CA GLY A 107 -31.62 -10.39 -21.72
C GLY A 107 -32.13 -9.15 -20.99
N ASN A 108 -31.23 -8.34 -20.43
CA ASN A 108 -31.55 -7.05 -19.83
C ASN A 108 -31.49 -5.94 -20.92
N PRO A 109 -32.24 -4.84 -20.77
CA PRO A 109 -32.14 -3.74 -21.71
C PRO A 109 -30.75 -3.09 -21.65
N GLY A 110 -30.32 -2.46 -22.74
CA GLY A 110 -29.12 -1.60 -22.73
C GLY A 110 -29.31 -0.30 -21.95
N ASP A 111 -28.27 0.53 -21.99
CA ASP A 111 -28.24 1.84 -21.34
C ASP A 111 -28.03 2.98 -22.35
N LEU A 112 -28.77 4.08 -22.20
CA LEU A 112 -28.71 5.20 -23.15
C LEU A 112 -27.38 5.98 -23.05
N MET A 113 -26.79 6.12 -21.86
CA MET A 113 -25.51 6.83 -21.71
C MET A 113 -24.38 6.01 -22.33
N LEU A 114 -24.38 4.69 -22.11
CA LEU A 114 -23.46 3.78 -22.77
C LEU A 114 -23.68 3.74 -24.29
N THR A 115 -24.93 3.73 -24.76
CA THR A 115 -25.26 3.80 -26.20
C THR A 115 -24.69 5.06 -26.85
N ASN A 116 -24.82 6.21 -26.19
CA ASN A 116 -24.26 7.47 -26.69
C ASN A 116 -22.73 7.46 -26.71
N LEU A 117 -22.09 6.85 -25.70
CA LEU A 117 -20.64 6.74 -25.61
C LEU A 117 -20.07 5.76 -26.65
N ALA A 118 -20.75 4.63 -26.87
CA ALA A 118 -20.38 3.60 -27.83
C ALA A 118 -20.68 4.00 -29.29
N GLY A 119 -21.67 4.87 -29.49
CA GLY A 119 -22.17 5.25 -30.82
C GLY A 119 -23.06 4.18 -31.47
N VAL A 120 -23.40 3.12 -30.74
CA VAL A 120 -24.22 1.98 -31.17
C VAL A 120 -25.13 1.55 -30.02
N ASN A 121 -26.25 0.87 -30.34
CA ASN A 121 -27.15 0.36 -29.31
C ASN A 121 -26.44 -0.65 -28.41
N THR A 122 -26.74 -0.57 -27.12
CA THR A 122 -26.23 -1.50 -26.11
C THR A 122 -27.32 -2.48 -25.67
N ASN A 123 -26.92 -3.63 -25.13
CA ASN A 123 -27.78 -4.65 -24.53
C ASN A 123 -27.21 -5.08 -23.18
N ASP A 124 -28.03 -5.77 -22.38
CA ASP A 124 -27.58 -6.47 -21.17
C ASP A 124 -26.83 -5.57 -20.17
N ALA A 125 -27.36 -4.36 -19.95
CA ALA A 125 -26.71 -3.41 -19.08
C ALA A 125 -26.79 -3.82 -17.61
N CYS A 126 -25.64 -3.86 -16.94
CA CYS A 126 -25.52 -4.00 -15.49
C CYS A 126 -25.03 -2.68 -14.89
N ILE A 127 -25.83 -2.11 -13.99
CA ILE A 127 -25.67 -0.73 -13.51
C ILE A 127 -25.71 -0.67 -11.98
N LEU A 128 -24.75 0.03 -11.40
CA LEU A 128 -24.78 0.50 -10.02
C LEU A 128 -24.71 2.02 -9.97
N GLU A 129 -25.59 2.63 -9.20
CA GLU A 129 -25.70 4.08 -9.06
C GLU A 129 -25.76 4.46 -7.59
N PHE A 130 -25.10 5.56 -7.22
CA PHE A 130 -25.20 6.11 -5.87
C PHE A 130 -24.72 7.56 -5.86
N ASP A 131 -25.20 8.30 -4.86
CA ASP A 131 -24.66 9.62 -4.57
C ASP A 131 -23.47 9.49 -3.62
N PHE A 132 -22.47 10.36 -3.77
CA PHE A 132 -21.34 10.44 -2.86
C PHE A 132 -21.01 11.89 -2.47
N THR A 133 -20.35 12.02 -1.33
CA THR A 133 -19.81 13.28 -0.83
C THR A 133 -18.35 13.04 -0.46
N PRO A 134 -17.39 13.61 -1.23
CA PRO A 134 -15.96 13.44 -0.99
C PRO A 134 -15.49 14.41 0.10
N PHE A 135 -14.56 13.96 0.96
CA PHE A 135 -13.99 14.79 2.01
C PHE A 135 -12.82 15.62 1.49
N TYR A 136 -12.14 15.15 0.46
CA TYR A 136 -11.03 15.85 -0.18
C TYR A 136 -11.37 16.15 -1.63
N ASP A 137 -10.45 16.81 -2.33
CA ASP A 137 -10.67 17.40 -3.64
C ASP A 137 -10.51 16.41 -4.80
N THR A 138 -10.35 15.13 -4.50
CA THR A 138 -10.19 14.09 -5.52
C THR A 138 -10.88 12.82 -5.08
N ILE A 139 -11.56 12.16 -6.03
CA ILE A 139 -11.98 10.76 -5.89
C ILE A 139 -11.12 9.86 -6.75
N VAL A 140 -10.87 8.66 -6.25
CA VAL A 140 -10.15 7.59 -6.96
C VAL A 140 -10.94 6.31 -6.88
N PHE A 141 -10.78 5.46 -7.89
CA PHE A 141 -11.38 4.12 -7.90
C PHE A 141 -10.56 3.16 -8.76
N ARG A 142 -10.17 2.00 -8.23
CA ARG A 142 -9.30 1.03 -8.93
C ARG A 142 -10.11 -0.09 -9.57
N TYR A 143 -9.76 -0.43 -10.80
CA TYR A 143 -10.51 -1.43 -11.57
C TYR A 143 -9.65 -2.14 -12.63
N VAL A 144 -10.15 -3.28 -13.08
CA VAL A 144 -9.64 -4.06 -14.23
C VAL A 144 -10.80 -4.35 -15.16
N PHE A 145 -10.64 -4.07 -16.44
CA PHE A 145 -11.62 -4.39 -17.48
C PHE A 145 -11.15 -5.61 -18.27
N GLY A 146 -12.02 -6.60 -18.45
CA GLY A 146 -11.74 -7.86 -19.13
C GLY A 146 -12.83 -8.24 -20.13
N SER A 147 -12.46 -9.00 -21.15
CA SER A 147 -13.36 -9.44 -22.23
C SER A 147 -12.92 -10.78 -22.82
N GLU A 148 -13.87 -11.59 -23.25
CA GLU A 148 -13.63 -12.72 -24.16
C GLU A 148 -13.32 -12.27 -25.61
N GLU A 149 -13.66 -11.04 -25.97
CA GLU A 149 -13.54 -10.55 -27.34
C GLU A 149 -12.12 -10.01 -27.65
N TYR A 150 -11.17 -9.96 -26.71
CA TYR A 150 -9.87 -9.31 -26.95
C TYR A 150 -9.01 -9.97 -28.04
N HIS A 151 -9.31 -11.24 -28.36
CA HIS A 151 -8.70 -11.96 -29.48
C HIS A 151 -9.67 -12.14 -30.67
N GLN A 152 -10.89 -11.62 -30.57
CA GLN A 152 -11.95 -11.82 -31.56
C GLN A 152 -12.77 -10.54 -31.74
N TYR A 153 -12.77 -9.95 -32.93
CA TYR A 153 -13.70 -8.85 -33.29
C TYR A 153 -13.54 -7.49 -32.60
N VAL A 154 -12.34 -7.15 -32.12
CA VAL A 154 -11.99 -5.86 -31.44
C VAL A 154 -12.25 -4.57 -32.23
N THR A 155 -12.69 -4.66 -33.48
CA THR A 155 -13.05 -3.52 -34.36
C THR A 155 -14.52 -3.51 -34.78
N SER A 156 -15.30 -4.50 -34.36
CA SER A 156 -16.64 -4.78 -34.91
C SER A 156 -17.70 -4.99 -33.85
N TYR A 157 -17.32 -5.29 -32.61
CA TYR A 157 -18.17 -5.33 -31.41
C TYR A 157 -17.38 -4.66 -30.29
N ASN A 158 -18.05 -3.81 -29.48
CA ASN A 158 -17.39 -2.79 -28.66
C ASN A 158 -18.04 -2.69 -27.30
N ASP A 159 -18.03 -3.78 -26.57
CA ASP A 159 -18.46 -3.80 -25.20
C ASP A 159 -17.85 -2.65 -24.39
N ILE A 160 -18.72 -2.03 -23.60
CA ILE A 160 -18.46 -0.71 -23.09
C ILE A 160 -18.71 -0.63 -21.60
N PHE A 161 -17.73 -0.02 -20.93
CA PHE A 161 -17.77 0.27 -19.52
C PHE A 161 -17.50 1.74 -19.29
N ALA A 162 -18.24 2.35 -18.35
CA ALA A 162 -18.06 3.74 -17.99
C ALA A 162 -18.33 4.00 -16.51
N PHE A 163 -17.65 5.02 -16.01
CA PHE A 163 -17.94 5.67 -14.74
C PHE A 163 -18.42 7.08 -15.02
N PHE A 164 -19.73 7.30 -15.03
CA PHE A 164 -20.28 8.63 -15.24
C PHE A 164 -20.37 9.37 -13.91
N ILE A 165 -19.70 10.52 -13.82
CA ILE A 165 -19.81 11.45 -12.70
C ILE A 165 -20.66 12.66 -13.10
N SER A 166 -21.57 13.04 -12.21
CA SER A 166 -22.40 14.25 -12.32
C SER A 166 -22.34 15.05 -11.03
N GLY A 167 -22.22 16.37 -11.11
CA GLY A 167 -22.09 17.25 -9.93
C GLY A 167 -21.27 18.51 -10.21
N PRO A 168 -20.87 19.30 -9.20
CA PRO A 168 -20.10 20.53 -9.40
C PRO A 168 -18.72 20.27 -10.02
N ASN A 169 -18.33 21.07 -11.02
CA ASN A 169 -16.98 20.99 -11.58
C ASN A 169 -16.08 22.07 -10.93
N PRO A 170 -14.96 21.71 -10.28
CA PRO A 170 -14.02 22.66 -9.69
C PRO A 170 -13.50 23.72 -10.67
N PHE A 171 -13.45 23.40 -11.96
CA PHE A 171 -12.99 24.29 -13.03
C PHE A 171 -14.10 25.17 -13.62
N GLY A 172 -15.31 25.13 -13.05
CA GLY A 172 -16.49 25.89 -13.48
C GLY A 172 -17.56 25.03 -14.16
N GLY A 173 -18.83 25.39 -13.93
CA GLY A 173 -19.98 24.62 -14.42
C GLY A 173 -20.23 23.33 -13.62
N THR A 174 -20.73 22.30 -14.30
CA THR A 174 -21.04 20.98 -13.71
C THR A 174 -20.43 19.87 -14.56
N TYR A 175 -20.00 18.79 -13.91
CA TYR A 175 -19.94 17.50 -14.57
C TYR A 175 -21.37 17.07 -14.89
N ASP A 176 -21.61 16.78 -16.17
CA ASP A 176 -22.86 16.24 -16.69
C ASP A 176 -22.54 14.92 -17.37
N ASN A 177 -22.68 13.82 -16.62
CA ASN A 177 -22.41 12.46 -17.04
C ASN A 177 -21.04 12.31 -17.72
N VAL A 178 -19.99 12.82 -17.08
CA VAL A 178 -18.63 12.75 -17.61
C VAL A 178 -18.05 11.37 -17.31
N ASN A 179 -17.55 10.67 -18.33
CA ASN A 179 -16.86 9.40 -18.12
C ASN A 179 -15.44 9.62 -17.56
N ILE A 180 -15.14 9.00 -16.42
CA ILE A 180 -13.82 9.06 -15.76
C ILE A 180 -13.05 7.74 -15.82
N ALA A 181 -13.62 6.70 -16.45
CA ALA A 181 -12.92 5.46 -16.77
C ALA A 181 -12.14 5.64 -18.09
N LEU A 182 -10.94 6.22 -17.97
CA LEU A 182 -10.06 6.57 -19.10
C LEU A 182 -8.78 5.73 -19.11
N ILE A 183 -8.19 5.56 -20.29
CA ILE A 183 -6.89 4.91 -20.46
C ILE A 183 -5.80 5.81 -19.87
N PRO A 184 -4.88 5.29 -19.03
CA PRO A 184 -3.82 6.06 -18.39
C PRO A 184 -3.05 6.94 -19.39
N GLY A 185 -2.86 8.21 -19.02
CA GLY A 185 -2.13 9.19 -19.85
C GLY A 185 -2.89 9.69 -21.09
N THR A 186 -4.17 9.36 -21.25
CA THR A 186 -4.97 9.79 -22.41
C THR A 186 -6.35 10.31 -21.97
N ASN A 187 -7.11 10.86 -22.94
CA ASN A 187 -8.53 11.21 -22.78
C ASN A 187 -9.47 10.18 -23.44
N LEU A 188 -8.96 8.99 -23.77
CA LEU A 188 -9.74 7.94 -24.42
C LEU A 188 -10.45 7.09 -23.36
N ALA A 189 -11.73 6.79 -23.61
CA ALA A 189 -12.49 5.87 -22.77
C ALA A 189 -11.89 4.45 -22.84
N VAL A 190 -11.97 3.71 -21.74
CA VAL A 190 -11.67 2.28 -21.74
C VAL A 190 -12.73 1.55 -22.54
N SER A 191 -12.31 1.00 -23.67
CA SER A 191 -13.12 0.14 -24.52
C SER A 191 -12.20 -0.75 -25.34
N MET A 192 -12.77 -1.79 -25.91
CA MET A 192 -12.05 -2.69 -26.81
C MET A 192 -11.53 -2.00 -28.06
N TYR A 193 -12.23 -0.98 -28.57
CA TYR A 193 -11.74 -0.19 -29.69
C TYR A 193 -10.45 0.57 -29.35
N ASN A 194 -10.35 1.10 -28.13
CA ASN A 194 -9.23 1.93 -27.71
C ASN A 194 -8.10 1.12 -27.06
N ILE A 195 -8.31 -0.14 -26.70
CA ILE A 195 -7.28 -1.03 -26.14
C ILE A 195 -7.45 -2.40 -26.79
N ASN A 196 -6.53 -2.88 -27.63
CA ASN A 196 -6.63 -4.23 -28.22
C ASN A 196 -5.32 -4.69 -28.90
N PHE A 197 -5.23 -5.99 -29.18
CA PHE A 197 -4.14 -6.60 -29.95
C PHE A 197 -4.31 -6.51 -31.47
N GLY A 198 -5.39 -5.89 -31.97
CA GLY A 198 -5.67 -5.75 -33.40
C GLY A 198 -6.02 -7.05 -34.12
N ASN A 199 -6.49 -8.08 -33.39
CA ASN A 199 -6.92 -9.34 -33.99
C ASN A 199 -8.39 -9.25 -34.44
N GLN A 200 -8.70 -9.78 -35.63
CA GLN A 200 -10.05 -9.82 -36.18
C GLN A 200 -10.54 -11.25 -36.49
N ASN A 201 -9.68 -12.27 -36.27
CA ASN A 201 -9.89 -13.60 -36.86
C ASN A 201 -10.31 -14.68 -35.86
N GLY A 202 -10.56 -14.34 -34.59
CA GLY A 202 -11.29 -15.24 -33.69
C GLY A 202 -10.44 -16.34 -33.03
N ASP A 203 -9.12 -16.35 -33.25
CA ASP A 203 -8.23 -17.34 -32.66
C ASP A 203 -7.12 -16.63 -31.88
N CYS A 204 -6.75 -17.17 -30.72
CA CYS A 204 -5.43 -16.98 -30.13
C CYS A 204 -4.36 -17.36 -31.18
N PRO A 205 -3.84 -16.39 -31.94
CA PRO A 205 -2.83 -15.49 -31.40
C PRO A 205 -3.11 -13.99 -31.63
N LYS A 206 -2.39 -13.13 -30.91
CA LYS A 206 -2.42 -11.67 -31.06
C LYS A 206 -2.34 -11.19 -32.52
N GLY A 207 -3.10 -10.15 -32.85
CA GLY A 207 -3.05 -9.49 -34.14
C GLY A 207 -1.76 -8.69 -34.35
N THR A 208 -1.64 -8.05 -35.51
CA THR A 208 -0.44 -7.29 -35.92
C THR A 208 -0.53 -5.79 -35.63
N SER A 209 -1.67 -5.29 -35.17
CA SER A 209 -1.97 -3.85 -35.05
C SER A 209 -2.40 -3.49 -33.63
N CYS A 210 -1.43 -3.38 -32.74
CA CYS A 210 -1.63 -2.97 -31.35
C CYS A 210 -2.22 -1.56 -31.23
N VAL A 211 -3.24 -1.40 -30.39
CA VAL A 211 -3.79 -0.11 -29.94
C VAL A 211 -3.76 -0.11 -28.42
N ASN A 212 -2.89 0.72 -27.80
CA ASN A 212 -2.69 0.80 -26.34
C ASN A 212 -2.52 -0.57 -25.63
N CYS A 213 -2.01 -1.58 -26.33
CA CYS A 213 -1.96 -2.96 -25.84
C CYS A 213 -0.88 -3.20 -24.78
N GLU A 214 -0.01 -2.22 -24.52
CA GLU A 214 0.91 -2.21 -23.38
C GLU A 214 0.18 -2.27 -22.03
N TYR A 215 -1.10 -1.89 -22.01
CA TYR A 215 -1.95 -1.98 -20.83
C TYR A 215 -2.71 -3.31 -20.71
N LEU A 216 -2.57 -4.25 -21.66
CA LEU A 216 -3.28 -5.53 -21.64
C LEU A 216 -2.40 -6.66 -21.13
N ILE A 217 -3.00 -7.48 -20.28
CA ILE A 217 -2.51 -8.78 -19.85
C ILE A 217 -3.26 -9.82 -20.70
N ASP A 218 -2.50 -10.59 -21.46
CA ASP A 218 -3.04 -11.67 -22.29
C ASP A 218 -3.27 -12.92 -21.44
N ASN A 219 -4.46 -13.51 -21.56
CA ASN A 219 -4.93 -14.64 -20.76
C ASN A 219 -5.50 -15.79 -21.62
N CYS A 220 -5.37 -15.70 -22.95
CA CYS A 220 -6.07 -16.58 -23.89
C CYS A 220 -5.36 -17.94 -24.10
N GLU A 221 -4.02 -18.04 -23.96
CA GLU A 221 -3.31 -19.33 -23.90
C GLU A 221 -2.88 -19.65 -22.45
N SER A 222 -3.60 -20.54 -21.77
CA SER A 222 -3.27 -21.05 -20.42
C SER A 222 -3.50 -20.10 -19.25
N GLY A 223 -4.45 -19.16 -19.41
CA GLY A 223 -4.93 -18.29 -18.35
C GLY A 223 -5.37 -19.03 -17.09
N LYS A 224 -5.04 -18.50 -15.90
CA LYS A 224 -5.23 -19.22 -14.63
C LYS A 224 -6.15 -18.53 -13.64
N GLY A 225 -6.29 -17.21 -13.72
CA GLY A 225 -7.00 -16.41 -12.72
C GLY A 225 -8.48 -16.23 -13.03
N ILE A 226 -8.80 -15.87 -14.27
CA ILE A 226 -10.15 -15.56 -14.76
C ILE A 226 -10.41 -16.21 -16.11
N GLU A 227 -11.68 -16.25 -16.52
CA GLU A 227 -12.10 -16.82 -17.80
C GLU A 227 -11.77 -15.90 -18.98
N TYR A 228 -11.90 -14.58 -18.84
CA TYR A 228 -11.69 -13.64 -19.95
C TYR A 228 -10.37 -13.80 -20.70
N ASP A 229 -10.44 -13.87 -22.03
CA ASP A 229 -9.31 -13.98 -22.95
C ASP A 229 -8.21 -12.92 -22.79
N ALA A 230 -8.56 -11.69 -22.42
CA ALA A 230 -7.59 -10.71 -21.92
C ALA A 230 -8.24 -9.69 -20.97
N TYR A 231 -7.40 -8.94 -20.27
CA TYR A 231 -7.84 -7.90 -19.35
C TYR A 231 -6.79 -6.81 -19.20
N THR A 232 -7.19 -5.63 -18.75
CA THR A 232 -6.26 -4.52 -18.49
C THR A 232 -5.41 -4.81 -17.26
N MET A 233 -4.23 -4.21 -17.18
CA MET A 233 -3.60 -3.97 -15.88
C MET A 233 -4.53 -3.11 -15.00
N VAL A 234 -4.23 -3.02 -13.70
CA VAL A 234 -5.06 -2.23 -12.79
C VAL A 234 -5.00 -0.75 -13.17
N PHE A 235 -6.16 -0.20 -13.51
CA PHE A 235 -6.35 1.22 -13.78
C PHE A 235 -6.92 1.92 -12.56
N THR A 236 -6.68 3.23 -12.49
CA THR A 236 -7.26 4.12 -11.49
C THR A 236 -8.10 5.16 -12.24
N ALA A 237 -9.42 5.11 -12.07
CA ALA A 237 -10.28 6.23 -12.43
C ALA A 237 -10.10 7.34 -11.40
N MET A 238 -10.05 8.59 -11.87
CA MET A 238 -9.79 9.75 -11.02
C MET A 238 -10.63 10.93 -11.49
N ALA A 239 -11.17 11.70 -10.55
CA ALA A 239 -11.77 12.99 -10.83
C ALA A 239 -11.46 14.00 -9.74
N ILE A 240 -11.07 15.21 -10.14
CA ILE A 240 -10.97 16.34 -9.22
C ILE A 240 -12.40 16.80 -8.92
N VAL A 241 -12.72 16.93 -7.64
CA VAL A 241 -14.05 17.24 -7.13
C VAL A 241 -13.96 18.41 -6.16
N VAL A 242 -15.09 19.05 -5.91
CA VAL A 242 -15.21 20.04 -4.86
C VAL A 242 -15.51 19.26 -3.58
N PRO A 243 -14.66 19.35 -2.54
CA PRO A 243 -14.94 18.72 -1.26
C PRO A 243 -16.35 19.08 -0.81
N CYS A 244 -17.07 18.09 -0.29
CA CYS A 244 -18.29 18.29 0.48
C CYS A 244 -19.49 18.77 -0.33
N GLN A 245 -19.38 18.64 -1.65
CA GLN A 245 -20.50 18.68 -2.55
C GLN A 245 -21.01 17.27 -2.82
N THR A 246 -22.29 17.17 -3.16
CA THR A 246 -22.88 15.91 -3.58
C THR A 246 -22.63 15.69 -5.06
N TYR A 247 -22.17 14.50 -5.39
CA TYR A 247 -22.03 13.99 -6.73
C TYR A 247 -22.90 12.76 -6.90
N HIS A 248 -23.31 12.49 -8.14
CA HIS A 248 -23.92 11.25 -8.54
C HIS A 248 -22.91 10.44 -9.36
N LEU A 249 -22.72 9.17 -9.00
CA LEU A 249 -21.86 8.24 -9.71
C LEU A 249 -22.70 7.09 -10.29
N LYS A 250 -22.51 6.83 -11.57
CA LYS A 250 -23.08 5.68 -12.28
C LYS A 250 -21.96 4.81 -12.84
N LEU A 251 -21.89 3.57 -12.36
CA LEU A 251 -21.03 2.51 -12.89
C LEU A 251 -21.90 1.66 -13.82
N ALA A 252 -21.54 1.58 -15.09
CA ALA A 252 -22.35 0.84 -16.06
C ALA A 252 -21.45 0.05 -17.01
N ILE A 253 -21.84 -1.19 -17.27
CA ILE A 253 -21.27 -2.07 -18.29
C ILE A 253 -22.40 -2.67 -19.11
N ALA A 254 -22.20 -2.84 -20.42
CA ALA A 254 -23.19 -3.39 -21.33
C ALA A 254 -22.52 -3.95 -22.59
N ASP A 255 -23.18 -4.92 -23.22
CA ASP A 255 -22.78 -5.41 -24.54
C ASP A 255 -23.05 -4.33 -25.59
N ALA A 256 -22.17 -4.22 -26.59
CA ALA A 256 -22.42 -3.34 -27.73
C ALA A 256 -22.69 -4.12 -29.02
N MET A 257 -23.84 -3.82 -29.64
CA MET A 257 -24.38 -4.45 -30.85
C MET A 257 -24.81 -5.91 -30.72
N ASP A 258 -23.99 -6.81 -30.18
CA ASP A 258 -24.39 -8.20 -29.93
C ASP A 258 -24.71 -8.43 -28.44
N SER A 259 -24.94 -9.69 -28.07
CA SER A 259 -25.25 -10.12 -26.69
C SER A 259 -24.61 -11.48 -26.40
N ALA A 260 -23.56 -11.83 -27.13
CA ALA A 260 -23.07 -13.21 -27.25
C ALA A 260 -21.77 -13.43 -26.49
N TRP A 261 -20.99 -12.37 -26.26
CA TRP A 261 -19.68 -12.41 -25.65
C TRP A 261 -19.67 -11.49 -24.45
N ASP A 262 -19.27 -12.01 -23.29
CA ASP A 262 -19.39 -11.26 -22.04
C ASP A 262 -18.14 -10.41 -21.80
N THR A 263 -18.35 -9.18 -21.35
CA THR A 263 -17.31 -8.35 -20.73
C THR A 263 -17.54 -8.20 -19.25
N GLY A 264 -16.45 -7.96 -18.52
CA GLY A 264 -16.50 -7.76 -17.09
C GLY A 264 -15.59 -6.65 -16.62
N VAL A 265 -15.99 -6.02 -15.53
CA VAL A 265 -15.14 -5.12 -14.77
C VAL A 265 -15.03 -5.59 -13.33
N PHE A 266 -13.80 -5.78 -12.89
CA PHE A 266 -13.44 -6.08 -11.50
C PHE A 266 -13.10 -4.76 -10.81
N LEU A 267 -13.83 -4.45 -9.75
CA LEU A 267 -13.74 -3.20 -8.99
C LEU A 267 -13.17 -3.49 -7.60
N GLU A 268 -12.04 -2.89 -7.25
CA GLU A 268 -11.30 -3.22 -6.02
C GLU A 268 -12.06 -2.79 -4.76
N ALA A 269 -12.15 -3.70 -3.78
CA ALA A 269 -12.76 -3.44 -2.48
C ALA A 269 -12.04 -2.28 -1.76
N GLY A 270 -12.82 -1.37 -1.18
CA GLY A 270 -12.30 -0.22 -0.45
C GLY A 270 -11.53 0.81 -1.29
N SER A 271 -11.52 0.70 -2.62
CA SER A 271 -10.75 1.60 -3.48
C SER A 271 -11.52 2.86 -3.90
N PHE A 272 -12.86 2.86 -3.84
CA PHE A 272 -13.65 4.07 -4.07
C PHE A 272 -13.50 5.00 -2.87
N SER A 273 -12.63 5.98 -3.00
CA SER A 273 -12.17 6.81 -1.88
C SER A 273 -11.91 8.24 -2.31
N SER A 274 -11.87 9.13 -1.33
CA SER A 274 -11.31 10.48 -1.47
C SER A 274 -10.19 10.61 -0.46
N PRO A 275 -8.98 10.11 -0.75
CA PRO A 275 -7.87 10.14 0.18
C PRO A 275 -7.23 11.53 0.26
N GLY A 276 -6.87 11.96 1.48
CA GLY A 276 -6.06 13.15 1.71
C GLY A 276 -4.56 12.86 1.68
N VAL A 277 -3.74 13.90 1.92
CA VAL A 277 -2.30 13.75 2.14
C VAL A 277 -2.06 12.97 3.43
N THR A 278 -1.13 12.01 3.39
CA THR A 278 -0.68 11.26 4.56
C THR A 278 0.69 11.76 5.01
N ILE A 279 0.88 11.93 6.32
CA ILE A 279 2.17 12.29 6.91
C ILE A 279 2.55 11.23 7.93
N THR A 280 3.71 10.60 7.76
CA THR A 280 4.16 9.47 8.58
C THR A 280 5.60 9.68 9.04
N PRO A 281 5.88 9.62 10.34
CA PRO A 281 7.24 9.64 10.85
C PRO A 281 7.88 8.25 10.71
N GLU A 282 9.00 8.18 10.00
CA GLU A 282 9.80 6.96 9.81
C GLU A 282 11.12 7.09 10.57
N TYR A 283 11.23 6.39 11.69
CA TYR A 283 12.41 6.41 12.54
C TYR A 283 13.48 5.44 12.03
N SER A 284 14.75 5.89 12.07
CA SER A 284 15.92 5.03 11.76
C SER A 284 16.37 4.15 12.93
N THR A 285 15.76 4.30 14.10
CA THR A 285 15.99 3.42 15.25
C THR A 285 15.39 2.02 15.01
N ALA A 286 15.75 1.06 15.86
CA ALA A 286 15.31 -0.32 15.70
C ALA A 286 13.78 -0.46 15.65
N SER A 287 13.29 -1.41 14.86
CA SER A 287 11.85 -1.65 14.65
C SER A 287 11.04 -1.69 15.95
N GLY A 288 9.96 -0.91 15.99
CA GLY A 288 9.10 -0.76 17.17
C GLY A 288 9.51 0.36 18.13
N GLN A 289 10.61 1.07 17.87
CA GLN A 289 10.95 2.31 18.56
C GLN A 289 10.49 3.51 17.71
N ALA A 290 9.66 4.37 18.30
CA ALA A 290 9.11 5.57 17.65
C ALA A 290 9.75 6.83 18.21
N VAL A 291 11.09 6.85 18.31
CA VAL A 291 11.89 7.94 18.88
C VAL A 291 13.20 8.06 18.09
N ALA A 292 13.65 9.28 17.80
CA ALA A 292 14.98 9.56 17.26
C ALA A 292 15.92 10.04 18.39
N VAL A 293 17.09 9.43 18.47
CA VAL A 293 18.09 9.68 19.52
C VAL A 293 19.21 10.57 18.99
N GLU A 294 19.57 11.59 19.77
CA GLU A 294 20.65 12.55 19.48
C GLU A 294 21.97 11.91 19.11
N GLY A 295 22.63 12.47 18.09
CA GLY A 295 23.94 12.00 17.64
C GLY A 295 24.01 10.56 17.13
N CYS A 296 22.89 9.81 17.17
CA CYS A 296 22.82 8.39 16.85
C CYS A 296 21.91 8.12 15.65
N SER A 297 20.74 8.76 15.61
CA SER A 297 19.68 8.41 14.67
C SER A 297 18.92 9.64 14.19
N TYR A 298 18.00 9.43 13.27
CA TYR A 298 17.15 10.43 12.65
C TYR A 298 15.73 9.90 12.44
N VAL A 299 14.81 10.80 12.12
CA VAL A 299 13.45 10.50 11.68
C VAL A 299 13.13 11.25 10.41
N ASP A 300 12.60 10.54 9.42
CA ASP A 300 12.11 11.12 8.18
C ASP A 300 10.61 11.35 8.32
N LEU A 301 10.17 12.61 8.27
CA LEU A 301 8.76 12.96 8.21
C LEU A 301 8.30 12.85 6.76
N VAL A 302 7.81 11.68 6.38
CA VAL A 302 7.41 11.35 5.01
C VAL A 302 6.02 11.90 4.74
N VAL A 303 5.90 12.77 3.73
CA VAL A 303 4.64 13.27 3.21
C VAL A 303 4.35 12.55 1.91
N THR A 304 3.18 11.90 1.85
CA THR A 304 2.75 11.10 0.70
C THR A 304 1.44 11.66 0.15
N LEU A 305 1.46 12.02 -1.12
CA LEU A 305 0.27 12.37 -1.86
C LEU A 305 -0.56 11.11 -2.14
N PRO A 306 -1.88 11.26 -2.22
CA PRO A 306 -2.75 10.17 -2.64
C PRO A 306 -2.48 9.68 -4.08
N PHE A 307 -1.95 10.55 -4.95
CA PHE A 307 -1.61 10.24 -6.34
C PHE A 307 -0.55 11.21 -6.89
N VAL A 308 0.14 10.78 -7.94
CA VAL A 308 1.16 11.57 -8.63
C VAL A 308 0.53 12.80 -9.26
N GLN A 309 1.14 13.96 -9.08
CA GLN A 309 0.72 15.20 -9.72
C GLN A 309 1.60 15.55 -10.92
N PRO A 310 1.03 16.20 -11.96
CA PRO A 310 1.80 16.73 -13.08
C PRO A 310 2.57 18.01 -12.73
N ASP A 311 2.24 18.66 -11.61
CA ASP A 311 2.85 19.90 -11.11
C ASP A 311 3.38 19.71 -9.68
N THR A 312 4.27 20.60 -9.26
CA THR A 312 4.82 20.61 -7.89
C THR A 312 3.71 20.89 -6.87
N VAL A 313 3.55 20.01 -5.89
CA VAL A 313 2.67 20.25 -4.73
C VAL A 313 3.47 20.80 -3.58
N TRP A 314 2.94 21.82 -2.91
CA TRP A 314 3.47 22.33 -1.65
C TRP A 314 2.54 21.97 -0.51
N LEU A 315 3.08 21.35 0.53
CA LEU A 315 2.44 21.26 1.84
C LEU A 315 3.12 22.28 2.75
N VAL A 316 2.34 23.15 3.37
CA VAL A 316 2.81 24.11 4.38
C VAL A 316 2.21 23.70 5.72
N PHE A 317 3.06 23.54 6.74
CA PHE A 317 2.61 23.30 8.10
C PHE A 317 2.08 24.61 8.70
N ASP A 318 0.90 24.55 9.31
CA ASP A 318 0.30 25.71 9.97
C ASP A 318 1.14 26.19 11.16
N SER A 319 1.74 25.24 11.88
CA SER A 319 2.77 25.51 12.90
C SER A 319 3.54 24.24 13.27
N ILE A 320 4.78 24.42 13.72
CA ILE A 320 5.59 23.39 14.36
C ILE A 320 5.74 23.82 15.83
N ARG A 321 5.25 22.99 16.75
CA ARG A 321 5.29 23.22 18.20
C ARG A 321 5.92 22.01 18.90
N GLY A 322 6.02 22.02 20.21
CA GLY A 322 6.59 20.90 20.95
C GLY A 322 7.28 21.35 22.23
N SER A 323 8.02 20.44 22.85
CA SER A 323 9.01 20.81 23.88
C SER A 323 10.34 21.20 23.24
N ALA A 324 10.72 20.53 22.15
CA ALA A 324 11.94 20.79 21.41
C ALA A 324 11.87 22.09 20.61
N THR A 325 13.05 22.68 20.40
CA THR A 325 13.34 23.96 19.79
C THR A 325 13.97 23.73 18.42
N ASN A 326 13.22 24.09 17.37
CA ASN A 326 13.64 23.93 15.98
C ASN A 326 14.95 24.70 15.69
N GLY A 327 15.99 23.98 15.24
CA GLY A 327 17.30 24.54 14.94
C GLY A 327 18.25 24.62 16.14
N VAL A 328 17.81 24.20 17.33
CA VAL A 328 18.66 24.06 18.52
C VAL A 328 18.80 22.58 18.85
N ASP A 329 17.70 21.90 19.16
CA ASP A 329 17.70 20.49 19.62
C ASP A 329 17.75 19.52 18.41
N CYS A 330 17.57 20.06 17.20
CA CYS A 330 17.74 19.35 15.95
C CYS A 330 18.21 20.30 14.84
N ASN A 331 18.56 19.75 13.67
CA ASN A 331 18.76 20.58 12.48
C ASN A 331 17.51 21.43 12.18
N PHE A 332 17.71 22.58 11.53
CA PHE A 332 16.58 23.44 11.14
C PHE A 332 15.57 22.68 10.27
N ILE A 333 14.31 22.65 10.74
CA ILE A 333 13.15 22.04 10.11
C ILE A 333 12.40 23.14 9.35
N SER A 334 12.20 22.95 8.04
CA SER A 334 11.40 23.86 7.23
C SER A 334 9.91 23.74 7.60
N ASP A 335 9.18 24.84 7.49
CA ASP A 335 7.72 24.92 7.67
C ASP A 335 6.94 24.40 6.45
N SER A 336 7.64 23.97 5.40
CA SER A 336 7.03 23.47 4.19
C SER A 336 7.86 22.39 3.53
N ILE A 337 7.18 21.58 2.72
CA ILE A 337 7.78 20.56 1.89
C ILE A 337 7.08 20.58 0.54
N PHE A 338 7.85 20.34 -0.53
CA PHE A 338 7.28 20.14 -1.85
C PHE A 338 7.45 18.69 -2.31
N ILE A 339 6.54 18.25 -3.17
CA ILE A 339 6.61 16.97 -3.88
C ILE A 339 6.69 17.32 -5.36
N ALA A 340 7.74 16.85 -6.04
CA ALA A 340 8.02 17.24 -7.41
C ALA A 340 7.00 16.62 -8.38
N PRO A 341 6.83 17.19 -9.58
CA PRO A 341 6.04 16.57 -10.64
C PRO A 341 6.47 15.12 -10.88
N GLY A 342 5.53 14.19 -10.94
CA GLY A 342 5.83 12.77 -11.16
C GLY A 342 6.14 11.97 -9.88
N GLU A 343 6.28 12.61 -8.73
CA GLU A 343 6.59 11.94 -7.45
C GLU A 343 5.34 11.76 -6.58
N LEU A 344 5.31 10.68 -5.78
CA LEU A 344 4.24 10.40 -4.83
C LEU A 344 4.55 10.94 -3.44
N SER A 345 5.82 11.08 -3.08
CA SER A 345 6.20 11.44 -1.73
C SER A 345 7.52 12.20 -1.71
N ASN A 346 7.73 12.93 -0.62
CA ASN A 346 9.00 13.51 -0.23
C ASN A 346 9.07 13.52 1.30
N PHE A 347 10.24 13.78 1.89
CA PHE A 347 10.38 13.81 3.34
C PHE A 347 11.19 15.01 3.85
N ILE A 348 10.91 15.42 5.10
CA ILE A 348 11.81 16.28 5.88
C ILE A 348 12.58 15.39 6.85
N ARG A 349 13.91 15.38 6.74
CA ARG A 349 14.76 14.68 7.69
C ARG A 349 15.02 15.53 8.92
N ILE A 350 14.72 14.96 10.09
CA ILE A 350 14.97 15.54 11.41
C ILE A 350 16.06 14.71 12.08
N VAL A 351 17.16 15.36 12.41
CA VAL A 351 18.37 14.81 13.04
C VAL A 351 18.53 15.54 14.38
N PRO A 352 18.24 14.89 15.51
CA PRO A 352 18.46 15.47 16.83
C PRO A 352 19.96 15.72 17.06
N ILE A 353 20.30 16.86 17.65
CA ILE A 353 21.69 17.33 17.82
C ILE A 353 22.15 16.96 19.22
N TYR A 354 23.24 16.20 19.31
CA TYR A 354 23.88 15.94 20.60
C TYR A 354 24.62 17.19 21.09
N ASP A 355 24.20 17.74 22.21
CA ASP A 355 24.81 18.92 22.83
C ASP A 355 25.49 18.66 24.19
N GLY A 356 25.23 17.48 24.78
CA GLY A 356 25.85 17.01 26.00
C GLY A 356 25.14 17.43 27.29
N GLU A 357 24.01 18.10 27.18
CA GLU A 357 23.10 18.30 28.32
C GLU A 357 22.23 17.06 28.53
N ILE A 358 21.58 16.96 29.69
CA ILE A 358 20.60 15.91 29.98
C ILE A 358 19.24 16.56 30.14
N GLU A 359 18.35 16.22 29.23
CA GLU A 359 17.03 16.76 29.01
C GLU A 359 15.97 15.65 29.11
N PRO A 360 14.72 16.00 29.44
CA PRO A 360 13.61 15.04 29.39
C PRO A 360 13.28 14.66 27.93
N LEU A 361 12.55 13.55 27.72
CA LEU A 361 12.04 13.19 26.39
C LEU A 361 11.32 14.36 25.73
N GLU A 362 11.72 14.69 24.51
CA GLU A 362 11.23 15.84 23.79
C GLU A 362 10.45 15.47 22.52
N ASN A 363 9.81 16.47 21.91
CA ASN A 363 9.00 16.27 20.72
C ASN A 363 8.81 17.52 19.89
N PHE A 364 8.51 17.29 18.61
CA PHE A 364 7.85 18.21 17.70
C PHE A 364 6.43 17.73 17.40
N ILE A 365 5.50 18.66 17.26
CA ILE A 365 4.12 18.45 16.81
C ILE A 365 3.90 19.38 15.62
N PHE A 366 3.71 18.77 14.45
CA PHE A 366 3.45 19.44 13.19
C PHE A 366 1.95 19.52 12.98
N TYR A 367 1.41 20.73 12.93
CA TYR A 367 0.01 20.97 12.60
C TYR A 367 -0.12 21.29 11.11
N TYR A 368 -1.09 20.68 10.46
CA TYR A 368 -1.39 20.96 9.05
C TYR A 368 -2.90 20.94 8.82
N SER A 369 -3.34 21.87 7.99
CA SER A 369 -4.74 22.01 7.64
C SER A 369 -5.05 21.16 6.41
N SER A 370 -6.11 20.38 6.51
CA SER A 370 -6.74 19.76 5.36
C SER A 370 -8.21 20.17 5.31
N THR A 371 -8.66 20.67 4.17
CA THR A 371 -10.06 21.06 4.01
C THR A 371 -10.91 19.81 3.90
N SER A 372 -11.92 19.69 4.76
CA SER A 372 -12.87 18.58 4.78
C SER A 372 -14.29 19.07 5.03
N CYS A 373 -15.25 18.14 5.17
CA CYS A 373 -16.68 18.45 5.24
C CYS A 373 -17.18 19.01 6.56
N SER A 374 -16.32 19.04 7.57
CA SER A 374 -16.55 19.77 8.82
C SER A 374 -15.87 21.14 8.85
N GLY A 375 -15.25 21.58 7.72
CA GLY A 375 -14.45 22.79 7.62
C GLY A 375 -12.94 22.48 7.47
N THR A 376 -12.11 23.49 7.68
CA THR A 376 -10.65 23.28 7.80
C THR A 376 -10.40 22.41 9.02
N GLN A 377 -10.03 21.14 8.80
CA GLN A 377 -9.58 20.26 9.86
C GLN A 377 -8.09 20.45 10.04
N VAL A 378 -7.68 20.81 11.25
CA VAL A 378 -6.27 20.82 11.63
C VAL A 378 -5.94 19.42 12.13
N ALA A 379 -5.14 18.70 11.34
CA ALA A 379 -4.53 17.44 11.74
C ALA A 379 -3.15 17.72 12.35
N SER A 380 -2.60 16.72 13.04
CA SER A 380 -1.25 16.83 13.60
C SER A 380 -0.49 15.52 13.56
N VAL A 381 0.82 15.60 13.41
CA VAL A 381 1.75 14.47 13.55
C VAL A 381 2.79 14.80 14.60
N ARG A 382 3.07 13.83 15.47
CA ARG A 382 4.05 13.94 16.56
C ARG A 382 5.32 13.21 16.17
N VAL A 383 6.45 13.86 16.43
CA VAL A 383 7.80 13.31 16.32
C VAL A 383 8.45 13.38 17.69
N ASP A 384 8.90 12.26 18.23
CA ASP A 384 9.58 12.19 19.52
C ASP A 384 11.10 12.11 19.32
N ILE A 385 11.83 12.88 20.12
CA ILE A 385 13.30 12.86 20.15
C ILE A 385 13.78 12.62 21.59
N ALA A 386 14.92 11.96 21.75
CA ALA A 386 15.51 11.68 23.04
C ALA A 386 17.00 11.97 23.05
N ASP A 387 17.48 12.40 24.20
CA ASP A 387 18.90 12.55 24.47
C ASP A 387 19.66 11.25 24.30
N TRP A 388 20.91 11.45 23.93
CA TRP A 388 21.93 10.44 24.03
C TRP A 388 22.78 10.67 25.26
N ASN A 389 22.77 9.73 26.21
CA ASN A 389 23.67 9.77 27.35
C ASN A 389 24.84 8.80 27.11
N PRO A 390 26.05 9.27 26.76
CA PRO A 390 27.18 8.39 26.53
C PRO A 390 27.60 7.64 27.79
N VAL A 391 28.17 6.45 27.60
CA VAL A 391 28.76 5.70 28.72
C VAL A 391 29.94 6.47 29.31
N ASN A 392 30.05 6.46 30.63
CA ASN A 392 31.14 7.08 31.36
C ASN A 392 31.54 6.18 32.52
N ILE A 393 32.72 5.54 32.42
CA ILE A 393 33.29 4.65 33.44
C ILE A 393 34.23 5.37 34.41
N GLY A 394 34.31 6.70 34.31
CA GLY A 394 35.11 7.57 35.17
C GLY A 394 36.48 7.93 34.59
N SER A 395 37.24 8.71 35.37
CA SER A 395 38.58 9.16 35.00
C SER A 395 39.67 8.12 35.27
N ASP A 396 40.83 8.29 34.63
CA ASP A 396 42.07 7.59 34.99
C ASP A 396 42.30 7.55 36.51
N THR A 397 42.63 6.37 37.02
CA THR A 397 42.67 6.11 38.47
C THR A 397 43.90 5.29 38.84
N THR A 398 44.39 5.47 40.08
CA THR A 398 45.48 4.67 40.65
C THR A 398 45.03 3.98 41.93
N ILE A 399 45.33 2.68 42.06
CA ILE A 399 45.12 1.89 43.29
C ILE A 399 46.46 1.34 43.79
N CYS A 400 46.53 0.91 45.05
CA CYS A 400 47.71 0.23 45.58
C CYS A 400 47.70 -1.26 45.24
N GLU A 401 48.88 -1.85 45.12
CA GLU A 401 49.05 -3.30 44.99
C GLU A 401 48.35 -4.04 46.14
N GLY A 402 47.58 -5.07 45.79
CA GLY A 402 46.71 -5.81 46.72
C GLY A 402 45.29 -5.27 46.85
N GLN A 403 44.97 -4.10 46.28
CA GLN A 403 43.61 -3.59 46.16
C GLN A 403 42.96 -4.03 44.84
N SER A 404 41.62 -3.98 44.80
CA SER A 404 40.81 -4.14 43.59
C SER A 404 39.84 -2.99 43.46
N ILE A 405 39.46 -2.65 42.24
CA ILE A 405 38.45 -1.63 41.93
C ILE A 405 37.37 -2.22 41.03
N THR A 406 36.13 -1.78 41.22
CA THR A 406 34.98 -2.13 40.38
C THR A 406 34.54 -0.89 39.62
N PHE A 407 34.52 -0.97 38.29
CA PHE A 407 33.97 0.03 37.39
C PHE A 407 32.51 -0.32 37.08
N ASP A 408 31.66 0.70 37.01
CA ASP A 408 30.24 0.59 36.68
C ASP A 408 30.00 1.31 35.35
N ALA A 409 29.55 0.60 34.32
CA ALA A 409 29.20 1.17 33.02
C ALA A 409 27.82 1.83 32.98
N GLY A 410 27.12 1.94 34.13
CA GLY A 410 25.80 2.56 34.23
C GLY A 410 24.67 1.63 33.82
N GLU A 411 23.44 2.00 34.19
CA GLU A 411 22.22 1.30 33.77
C GLU A 411 21.61 1.89 32.49
N GLY A 412 20.58 1.23 31.96
CA GLY A 412 19.83 1.70 30.79
C GLY A 412 20.28 1.08 29.46
N TYR A 413 21.42 0.37 29.44
CA TYR A 413 21.92 -0.31 28.25
C TYR A 413 21.36 -1.73 28.11
N ARG A 414 21.07 -2.13 26.86
CA ARG A 414 20.65 -3.48 26.48
C ARG A 414 21.81 -4.48 26.57
N SER A 415 23.03 -4.04 26.31
CA SER A 415 24.23 -4.88 26.35
C SER A 415 25.49 -4.10 26.69
N TYR A 416 26.44 -4.80 27.30
CA TYR A 416 27.77 -4.32 27.67
C TYR A 416 28.82 -5.24 27.05
N LEU A 417 29.97 -4.70 26.69
CA LEU A 417 31.13 -5.44 26.22
C LEU A 417 32.40 -4.78 26.73
N TRP A 418 33.08 -5.42 27.68
CA TRP A 418 34.36 -4.98 28.20
C TRP A 418 35.53 -5.49 27.35
N GLN A 419 36.72 -4.92 27.57
CA GLN A 419 37.95 -5.28 26.85
C GLN A 419 38.37 -6.76 27.00
N ASP A 420 37.88 -7.45 28.04
CA ASP A 420 38.15 -8.88 28.29
C ASP A 420 37.08 -9.80 27.66
N GLY A 421 36.07 -9.22 27.00
CA GLY A 421 34.94 -9.93 26.41
C GLY A 421 33.78 -10.19 27.39
N SER A 422 33.86 -9.73 28.64
CA SER A 422 32.75 -9.84 29.59
C SER A 422 31.61 -8.88 29.24
N SER A 423 30.39 -9.23 29.66
CA SER A 423 29.16 -8.52 29.28
C SER A 423 28.31 -8.03 30.46
N ASP A 424 28.88 -8.06 31.68
CA ASP A 424 28.20 -7.55 32.87
C ASP A 424 28.24 -6.02 32.92
N ARG A 425 27.30 -5.38 33.60
CA ARG A 425 27.33 -3.92 33.85
C ARG A 425 28.58 -3.47 34.63
N TYR A 426 29.11 -4.35 35.48
CA TYR A 426 30.24 -4.07 36.34
C TYR A 426 31.48 -4.84 35.87
N PHE A 427 32.65 -4.19 35.93
CA PHE A 427 33.94 -4.82 35.67
C PHE A 427 34.88 -4.61 36.85
N THR A 428 35.41 -5.70 37.42
CA THR A 428 36.32 -5.64 38.58
C THR A 428 37.71 -6.14 38.21
N THR A 429 38.73 -5.35 38.54
CA THR A 429 40.12 -5.72 38.27
C THR A 429 41.07 -5.21 39.36
N ASN A 430 42.24 -5.82 39.42
CA ASN A 430 43.41 -5.40 40.21
C ASN A 430 44.68 -5.29 39.35
N GLN A 431 44.53 -5.30 38.02
CA GLN A 431 45.63 -5.25 37.07
C GLN A 431 45.71 -3.86 36.43
N SER A 432 46.94 -3.35 36.25
CA SER A 432 47.14 -2.12 35.49
C SER A 432 46.83 -2.33 34.03
N GLY A 433 46.31 -1.29 33.36
CA GLY A 433 46.06 -1.32 31.93
C GLY A 433 44.92 -0.38 31.52
N THR A 434 44.65 -0.40 30.22
CA THR A 434 43.51 0.32 29.65
C THR A 434 42.24 -0.50 29.86
N ILE A 435 41.26 0.12 30.51
CA ILE A 435 39.93 -0.45 30.71
C ILE A 435 39.01 0.24 29.70
N SER A 436 38.20 -0.54 28.98
CA SER A 436 37.28 0.00 27.98
C SER A 436 35.97 -0.77 27.96
N VAL A 437 34.87 -0.05 27.80
CA VAL A 437 33.54 -0.65 27.62
C VAL A 437 32.89 -0.11 26.36
N THR A 438 32.21 -0.98 25.63
CA THR A 438 31.24 -0.60 24.60
C THR A 438 29.85 -1.04 25.07
N VAL A 439 28.87 -0.15 24.95
CA VAL A 439 27.48 -0.41 25.32
C VAL A 439 26.54 -0.14 24.15
N TYR A 440 25.39 -0.80 24.16
CA TYR A 440 24.29 -0.52 23.24
C TYR A 440 23.01 -0.31 24.03
N ASP A 441 22.26 0.74 23.72
CA ASP A 441 20.99 1.04 24.40
C ASP A 441 19.78 0.29 23.81
N VAL A 442 18.57 0.67 24.24
CA VAL A 442 17.32 0.10 23.73
C VAL A 442 17.04 0.49 22.27
N TYR A 443 17.59 1.62 21.80
CA TYR A 443 17.45 2.17 20.45
C TYR A 443 18.52 1.65 19.46
N GLN A 444 19.44 0.80 19.93
CA GLN A 444 20.64 0.27 19.23
C GLN A 444 21.74 1.30 18.98
N CYS A 445 21.73 2.42 19.69
CA CYS A 445 22.79 3.39 19.69
C CYS A 445 23.98 2.85 20.49
N SER A 446 25.20 3.02 19.95
CA SER A 446 26.43 2.50 20.57
C SER A 446 27.23 3.60 21.25
N SER A 447 27.67 3.38 22.49
CA SER A 447 28.60 4.26 23.21
C SER A 447 29.86 3.51 23.61
N SER A 448 30.99 4.22 23.77
CA SER A 448 32.22 3.63 24.29
C SER A 448 33.01 4.63 25.12
N ASP A 449 33.63 4.13 26.18
CA ASP A 449 34.51 4.92 27.06
C ASP A 449 35.75 4.11 27.48
N THR A 450 36.84 4.81 27.77
CA THR A 450 38.16 4.25 28.10
C THR A 450 38.82 5.02 29.22
N LEU A 451 39.45 4.32 30.16
CA LEU A 451 40.32 4.91 31.18
C LEU A 451 41.60 4.09 31.40
N GLN A 452 42.60 4.72 32.00
CA GLN A 452 43.83 4.06 32.46
C GLN A 452 43.76 3.75 33.96
N LEU A 453 43.97 2.47 34.31
CA LEU A 453 44.18 2.04 35.68
C LEU A 453 45.66 1.78 35.94
N ASN A 454 46.22 2.45 36.94
CA ASN A 454 47.58 2.22 37.43
C ASN A 454 47.55 1.51 38.80
N VAL A 455 48.40 0.51 38.99
CA VAL A 455 48.55 -0.20 40.26
C VAL A 455 49.93 0.14 40.83
N ALA A 456 49.96 0.95 41.89
CA ALA A 456 51.18 1.39 42.54
C ALA A 456 51.72 0.29 43.48
N PRO A 457 53.01 -0.09 43.37
CA PRO A 457 53.59 -1.10 44.26
C PRO A 457 53.60 -0.61 45.72
N LEU A 458 53.50 -1.55 46.66
CA LEU A 458 53.60 -1.20 48.09
C LEU A 458 55.00 -0.64 48.40
N PRO A 459 55.13 0.38 49.27
CA PRO A 459 56.43 0.91 49.67
C PRO A 459 57.27 -0.20 50.30
N GLN A 460 58.49 -0.38 49.79
CA GLN A 460 59.39 -1.39 50.34
C GLN A 460 59.83 -0.96 51.75
N PRO A 461 59.76 -1.87 52.75
CA PRO A 461 60.24 -1.55 54.09
C PRO A 461 61.71 -1.20 54.04
N LEU A 462 62.06 -0.01 54.55
CA LEU A 462 63.45 0.40 54.69
C LEU A 462 64.11 -0.48 55.75
N MET A 463 64.91 -1.46 55.33
CA MET A 463 65.64 -2.31 56.26
C MET A 463 66.74 -1.49 56.94
N ILE A 464 66.48 -1.03 58.16
CA ILE A 464 67.49 -0.44 59.02
C ILE A 464 68.34 -1.59 59.58
N LYS A 465 69.58 -1.74 59.10
CA LYS A 465 70.55 -2.62 59.75
C LYS A 465 70.89 -2.02 61.12
N HIS A 466 70.51 -2.72 62.19
CA HIS A 466 71.12 -2.50 63.50
C HIS A 466 72.53 -3.09 63.47
N ASN A 467 73.54 -2.24 63.72
CA ASN A 467 74.94 -2.63 63.82
C ASN A 467 75.21 -3.47 65.07
#